data_AF-A0A7X1L522-F1
#
_entry.id   AF-A0A7X1L522-F1
#
_cell.length_a   1.000
_cell.length_b   1.000
_cell.length_c   1.000
_cell.angle_alpha   90.00
_cell.angle_beta   90.00
_cell.angle_gamma   90.00
#
_symmetry.space_group_name_H-M   'P 1'
#
loop_
_entity.id
_entity.type
_entity.pdbx_description
1 polymer ?
#
loop_
_entity_poly.entity_id
_entity_poly.type
_entity_poly.pdbx_seq_one_letter_code
_entity_poly.pdbx_strand_id
1 'polypeptide(L)'
;MPIIVIDSHYPPSINQDVLTTWLGAMEKYPRPEDLFKTLIQSAVSSNYDGLRVFSAFQTNPGKYEEAAAYFTKFMTSFFHIEDYYYEMSTWATIEEAMESIGAKMPERS
;
A
#
# COMPACT_ATOMS: atom_id res chain seq x y z
N MET A 1 -7.06 9.36 -10.42
CA MET A 1 -5.85 8.60 -10.06
C MET A 1 -5.95 8.12 -8.63
N PRO A 2 -6.38 6.86 -8.42
CA PRO A 2 -6.48 6.29 -7.10
C PRO A 2 -5.12 6.22 -6.39
N ILE A 3 -5.19 6.16 -5.06
CA ILE A 3 -4.06 5.99 -4.17
C ILE A 3 -4.14 4.58 -3.60
N ILE A 4 -3.06 3.81 -3.74
CA ILE A 4 -2.89 2.54 -3.04
C ILE A 4 -2.29 2.87 -1.68
N VAL A 5 -3.01 2.49 -0.63
CA VAL A 5 -2.59 2.64 0.77
C VAL A 5 -2.29 1.28 1.34
N ILE A 6 -1.14 1.15 1.98
CA ILE A 6 -0.72 -0.06 2.70
C ILE A 6 -0.51 0.34 4.15
N ASP A 7 -1.31 -0.24 5.02
CA ASP A 7 -1.13 -0.18 6.48
C ASP A 7 -0.69 -1.56 6.94
N SER A 8 0.35 -1.64 7.75
CA SER A 8 0.78 -2.90 8.37
C SER A 8 1.01 -2.73 9.85
N HIS A 9 0.73 -3.78 10.59
CA HIS A 9 0.77 -3.81 12.05
C HIS A 9 1.37 -5.14 12.53
N TYR A 10 2.33 -5.05 13.44
CA TYR A 10 3.01 -6.21 14.02
C TYR A 10 3.62 -5.90 15.39
N PRO A 11 3.79 -6.91 16.27
CA PRO A 11 4.44 -6.73 17.55
C PRO A 11 5.95 -6.45 17.42
N PRO A 12 6.58 -5.72 18.36
CA PRO A 12 8.01 -5.40 18.29
C PRO A 12 8.93 -6.62 18.31
N SER A 13 8.47 -7.76 18.85
CA SER A 13 9.22 -9.00 18.95
C SER A 13 9.66 -9.57 17.60
N ILE A 14 8.91 -9.31 16.52
CA ILE A 14 9.18 -9.84 15.17
C ILE A 14 9.83 -8.82 14.23
N ASN A 15 10.24 -7.65 14.74
CA ASN A 15 10.71 -6.54 13.91
C ASN A 15 11.92 -6.90 13.02
N GLN A 16 12.83 -7.76 13.49
CA GLN A 16 13.99 -8.17 12.70
C GLN A 16 13.62 -9.07 11.51
N ASP A 17 12.64 -9.94 11.68
CA ASP A 17 12.13 -10.80 10.61
C ASP A 17 11.43 -9.94 9.56
N VAL A 18 10.57 -9.01 9.99
CA VAL A 18 9.91 -8.05 9.10
C VAL A 18 10.92 -7.21 8.33
N LEU A 19 11.97 -6.68 8.99
CA LEU A 19 13.02 -5.90 8.34
C LEU A 19 13.76 -6.73 7.29
N THR A 20 14.14 -7.97 7.63
CA THR A 20 14.86 -8.88 6.73
C THR A 20 14.00 -9.22 5.50
N THR A 21 12.74 -9.56 5.71
CA THR A 21 11.78 -9.82 4.62
C THR A 21 11.55 -8.58 3.76
N TRP A 22 11.46 -7.39 4.35
CA TRP A 22 11.30 -6.15 3.61
C TRP A 22 12.50 -5.84 2.72
N LEU A 23 13.73 -5.98 3.24
CA LEU A 23 14.96 -5.81 2.45
C LEU A 23 15.01 -6.81 1.29
N GLY A 24 14.73 -8.09 1.55
CA GLY A 24 14.69 -9.11 0.51
C GLY A 24 13.59 -8.88 -0.53
N ALA A 25 12.43 -8.37 -0.13
CA ALA A 25 11.34 -8.02 -1.04
C ALA A 25 11.71 -6.83 -1.94
N MET A 26 12.44 -5.84 -1.43
CA MET A 26 12.92 -4.71 -2.24
C MET A 26 13.94 -5.15 -3.30
N GLU A 27 14.82 -6.10 -2.97
CA GLU A 27 15.77 -6.66 -3.93
C GLU A 27 15.06 -7.50 -5.00
N LYS A 28 14.11 -8.36 -4.59
CA LYS A 28 13.35 -9.24 -5.50
C LYS A 28 12.37 -8.49 -6.40
N TYR A 29 11.77 -7.41 -5.88
CA TYR A 29 10.74 -6.63 -6.55
C TYR A 29 11.16 -5.15 -6.62
N PRO A 30 12.14 -4.82 -7.48
CA PRO A 30 12.62 -3.45 -7.62
C PRO A 30 11.45 -2.52 -7.95
N ARG A 31 11.53 -1.29 -7.40
CA ARG A 31 10.45 -0.32 -7.54
C ARG A 31 10.29 0.07 -9.02
N PRO A 32 9.08 -0.04 -9.58
CA PRO A 32 8.84 0.38 -10.96
C PRO A 32 8.79 1.90 -11.06
N GLU A 33 9.41 2.45 -12.11
CA GLU A 33 9.55 3.91 -12.29
C GLU A 33 8.27 4.59 -12.82
N ASP A 34 7.41 3.87 -13.54
CA ASP A 34 6.27 4.44 -14.29
C ASP A 34 4.87 3.98 -13.83
N LEU A 35 4.78 3.28 -12.70
CA LEU A 35 3.47 2.80 -12.22
C LEU A 35 2.80 3.78 -11.25
N PHE A 36 3.58 4.47 -10.43
CA PHE A 36 3.05 5.31 -9.37
C PHE A 36 4.06 6.37 -8.91
N LYS A 37 3.52 7.46 -8.37
CA LYS A 37 4.26 8.44 -7.57
C LYS A 37 4.17 8.06 -6.09
N THR A 38 5.31 8.04 -5.40
CA THR A 38 5.35 7.85 -3.95
C THR A 38 4.85 9.12 -3.25
N LEU A 39 3.79 9.00 -2.45
CA LEU A 39 3.31 10.08 -1.58
C LEU A 39 3.96 9.96 -0.20
N ILE A 40 3.89 8.76 0.38
CA ILE A 40 4.51 8.40 1.66
C ILE A 40 5.20 7.05 1.46
N GLN A 41 6.53 7.04 1.55
CA GLN A 41 7.30 5.80 1.36
C GLN A 41 7.07 4.83 2.52
N SER A 42 7.37 5.25 3.75
CA SER A 42 7.12 4.50 4.99
C SER A 42 7.06 5.48 6.15
N ALA A 43 5.86 5.71 6.68
CA ALA A 43 5.67 6.39 7.96
C ALA A 43 5.49 5.33 9.05
N VAL A 44 6.35 5.35 10.06
CA VAL A 44 6.35 4.36 11.13
C VAL A 44 5.89 5.02 12.42
N SER A 45 4.97 4.36 13.12
CA SER A 45 4.56 4.71 14.48
C SER A 45 4.73 3.48 15.38
N SER A 46 4.95 3.71 16.67
CA SER A 46 5.00 2.64 17.67
C SER A 46 4.25 3.06 18.92
N ASN A 47 3.51 2.13 19.50
CA ASN A 47 2.77 2.31 20.75
C ASN A 47 2.72 0.97 21.52
N TYR A 48 1.90 0.92 22.57
CA TYR A 48 1.73 -0.30 23.38
C TYR A 48 1.19 -1.50 22.58
N ASP A 49 0.51 -1.26 21.45
CA ASP A 49 -0.06 -2.31 20.60
C ASP A 49 0.94 -2.81 19.55
N GLY A 50 2.14 -2.22 19.45
CA GLY A 50 3.20 -2.63 18.54
C GLY A 50 3.61 -1.55 17.54
N LEU A 51 4.10 -1.96 16.37
CA LEU A 51 4.54 -1.07 15.30
C LEU A 51 3.46 -0.99 14.21
N ARG A 52 3.19 0.22 13.73
CA ARG A 52 2.38 0.47 12.54
C ARG A 52 3.24 1.11 11.47
N VAL A 53 3.11 0.62 10.24
CA VAL A 53 3.78 1.18 9.07
C VAL A 53 2.74 1.54 8.02
N PHE A 54 2.73 2.81 7.64
CA PHE A 54 1.83 3.37 6.64
C PHE A 54 2.60 3.79 5.40
N SER A 55 2.10 3.40 4.23
CA SER A 55 2.62 3.77 2.92
C SER A 55 1.50 4.18 1.99
N ALA A 56 1.75 5.16 1.12
CA ALA A 56 0.76 5.66 0.17
C ALA A 56 1.40 5.99 -1.19
N PHE A 57 0.77 5.50 -2.25
CA PHE A 57 1.26 5.61 -3.62
C PHE A 57 0.14 6.03 -4.56
N GLN A 58 0.30 7.17 -5.23
CA GLN A 58 -0.66 7.63 -6.25
C GLN A 58 -0.34 6.96 -7.57
N THR A 59 -1.30 6.23 -8.15
CA THR A 59 -1.08 5.52 -9.42
C THR A 59 -1.06 6.47 -10.59
N ASN A 60 -0.21 6.21 -11.59
CA ASN A 60 -0.26 6.91 -12.87
C ASN A 60 -1.56 6.59 -13.64
N PRO A 61 -2.01 7.45 -14.57
CA PRO A 61 -3.25 7.21 -15.33
C PRO A 61 -3.24 5.84 -16.03
N GLY A 62 -4.30 5.05 -15.82
CA GLY A 62 -4.43 3.71 -16.41
C GLY A 62 -3.52 2.63 -15.83
N LYS A 63 -2.69 2.94 -14.82
CA LYS A 63 -1.69 2.03 -14.23
C LYS A 63 -2.10 1.36 -12.92
N TYR A 64 -3.35 1.55 -12.50
CA TYR A 64 -3.84 1.01 -11.22
C TYR A 64 -3.65 -0.50 -11.10
N GLU A 65 -4.10 -1.29 -12.08
CA GLU A 65 -4.02 -2.76 -12.02
C GLU A 65 -2.57 -3.27 -11.94
N GLU A 66 -1.67 -2.68 -12.75
CA GLU A 66 -0.24 -3.01 -12.73
C GLU A 66 0.40 -2.66 -11.38
N ALA A 67 0.06 -1.49 -10.81
CA ALA A 67 0.55 -1.05 -9.50
C ALA A 67 0.01 -1.92 -8.36
N ALA A 68 -1.27 -2.25 -8.37
CA ALA A 68 -1.91 -3.12 -7.39
C ALA A 68 -1.34 -4.53 -7.42
N ALA A 69 -1.09 -5.08 -8.62
CA ALA A 69 -0.43 -6.37 -8.78
C ALA A 69 1.01 -6.36 -8.27
N TYR A 70 1.75 -5.27 -8.48
CA TYR A 70 3.10 -5.09 -7.92
C TYR A 70 3.07 -5.15 -6.38
N PHE A 71 2.22 -4.33 -5.74
CA PHE A 71 2.13 -4.31 -4.28
C PHE A 71 1.59 -5.62 -3.71
N THR A 72 0.63 -6.25 -4.36
CA THR A 72 0.14 -7.58 -3.96
C THR A 72 1.29 -8.59 -3.90
N LYS A 73 2.12 -8.66 -4.95
CA LYS A 73 3.30 -9.54 -4.98
C LYS A 73 4.31 -9.18 -3.89
N PHE A 74 4.57 -7.88 -3.70
CA PHE A 74 5.46 -7.40 -2.65
C PHE A 74 4.98 -7.85 -1.26
N MET A 75 3.69 -7.69 -0.97
CA MET A 75 3.11 -8.07 0.33
C MET A 75 3.07 -9.57 0.57
N THR A 76 3.02 -10.40 -0.49
CA THR A 76 3.09 -11.86 -0.32
C THR A 76 4.40 -12.35 0.31
N SER A 77 5.47 -11.56 0.24
CA SER A 77 6.74 -11.87 0.92
C SER A 77 6.59 -12.01 2.43
N PHE A 78 5.59 -11.35 3.04
CA PHE A 78 5.40 -11.32 4.50
C PHE A 78 4.46 -12.43 5.03
N PHE A 79 3.82 -13.22 4.15
CA PHE A 79 2.79 -14.20 4.55
C PHE A 79 3.28 -15.31 5.49
N HIS A 80 4.59 -15.54 5.54
CA HIS A 80 5.20 -16.54 6.40
C HIS A 80 5.51 -16.01 7.81
N ILE A 81 5.36 -14.71 8.05
CA ILE A 81 5.64 -14.09 9.33
C ILE A 81 4.36 -14.16 10.18
N GLU A 82 4.40 -14.93 11.26
CA GLU A 82 3.32 -14.97 12.24
C GLU A 82 3.13 -13.60 12.90
N ASP A 83 1.89 -13.24 13.23
CA ASP A 83 1.50 -11.96 13.83
C ASP A 83 1.83 -10.70 13.00
N TYR A 84 2.13 -10.85 11.70
CA TYR A 84 2.18 -9.74 10.76
C TYR A 84 0.83 -9.55 10.06
N TYR A 85 0.23 -8.39 10.25
CA TYR A 85 -1.03 -8.01 9.62
C TYR A 85 -0.82 -6.84 8.65
N TYR A 86 -1.57 -6.83 7.56
CA TYR A 86 -1.61 -5.68 6.67
C TYR A 86 -2.98 -5.51 6.03
N GLU A 87 -3.30 -4.28 5.68
CA GLU A 87 -4.41 -3.90 4.84
C GLU A 87 -3.87 -3.17 3.61
N MET A 88 -4.27 -3.61 2.42
CA MET A 88 -4.06 -2.87 1.18
C MET A 88 -5.40 -2.34 0.70
N SER A 89 -5.57 -1.02 0.78
CA SER A 89 -6.80 -0.33 0.40
C SER A 89 -6.58 0.61 -0.77
N THR A 90 -7.65 0.90 -1.50
CA THR A 90 -7.65 1.87 -2.60
C THR A 90 -8.46 3.08 -2.20
N TRP A 91 -7.81 4.23 -2.14
CA TRP A 91 -8.44 5.50 -1.83
C TRP A 91 -8.60 6.28 -3.14
N ALA A 92 -9.83 6.58 -3.49
CA ALA A 92 -10.18 7.36 -4.67
C ALA A 92 -10.86 8.65 -4.23
N THR A 93 -10.76 9.70 -5.04
CA THR A 93 -11.66 10.85 -4.84
C THR A 93 -13.10 10.40 -5.08
N ILE A 94 -14.07 11.16 -4.56
CA ILE A 94 -15.49 10.86 -4.80
C ILE A 94 -15.81 10.85 -6.31
N GLU A 95 -15.18 11.72 -7.09
CA GLU A 95 -15.35 11.80 -8.54
C GLU A 95 -14.86 10.51 -9.21
N GLU A 96 -13.65 10.06 -8.89
CA GLU A 96 -13.08 8.81 -9.40
C GLU A 96 -13.92 7.58 -9.00
N ALA A 97 -14.39 7.55 -7.75
CA ALA A 97 -15.24 6.47 -7.27
C ALA A 97 -16.57 6.42 -8.04
N MET A 98 -17.19 7.57 -8.29
CA MET A 98 -18.44 7.65 -9.06
C MET A 98 -18.25 7.29 -10.53
N GLU A 99 -17.17 7.77 -11.17
CA GLU A 99 -16.81 7.37 -12.53
C GLU A 99 -16.63 5.86 -12.66
N SER A 100 -16.01 5.21 -11.66
CA SER A 100 -15.75 3.75 -11.68
C SER A 100 -17.03 2.91 -11.73
N ILE A 101 -18.16 3.43 -11.24
CA ILE A 101 -19.46 2.77 -11.26
C ILE A 101 -20.40 3.33 -12.34
N GLY A 102 -19.89 4.18 -13.24
CA GLY A 102 -20.66 4.81 -14.32
C GLY A 102 -21.63 5.90 -13.85
N ALA A 103 -21.44 6.44 -12.64
CA ALA A 103 -22.26 7.52 -12.09
C ALA A 103 -21.63 8.88 -12.37
N LYS A 104 -22.47 9.90 -12.55
CA LYS A 104 -22.02 11.30 -12.65
C LYS A 104 -22.06 11.96 -11.27
N MET A 105 -21.05 12.77 -10.99
CA MET A 105 -21.05 13.64 -9.81
C MET A 105 -22.34 14.48 -9.75
N PRO A 106 -23.02 14.59 -8.59
CA PRO A 106 -24.11 15.52 -8.42
C PRO A 106 -23.62 16.95 -8.64
N GLU A 107 -24.43 17.80 -9.27
CA GLU A 107 -24.12 19.23 -9.36
C GLU A 107 -23.98 19.79 -7.95
N ARG A 108 -22.82 20.42 -7.66
CA ARG A 108 -22.61 21.10 -6.38
C ARG A 108 -23.44 22.38 -6.40
N SER A 109 -24.43 22.46 -5.51
CA SER A 109 -25.19 23.68 -5.20
C SER A 109 -24.32 24.75 -4.58
#